data_AF-A0A3B8RJE4-F1
#
_entry.id   AF-A0A3B8RJE4-F1
#
_cell.length_a   1.000
_cell.length_b   1.000
_cell.length_c   1.000
_cell.angle_alpha   90.00
_cell.angle_beta   90.00
_cell.angle_gamma   90.00
#
_symmetry.space_group_name_H-M   'P 1'
#
loop_
_entity.id
_entity.type
_entity.pdbx_description
1 polymer ?
#
loop_
_entity_poly.entity_id
_entity_poly.type
_entity_poly.pdbx_seq_one_letter_code
_entity_poly.pdbx_strand_id
1 'polypeptide(L)'
;MVSPGQCIRLFGLLLLLATGAAKGFQFSDLESSQWTPCAIQGGLCRFEGTRVVRYGKDNAWSHAVATDRIECSNRHFIDPLRHLPKVCEYGKVTSPAIEGPQIVIRPVFYVFKDQKNSGLPNDQDRLLIKHYLEHARDHFKRLLGPDVSSFELADALIHQGQYEESAIRNIAEQHQRNANDKPQDQARDSAPDFEHAMLKEIFEARGSNRYLESSVFVFILVNPNMQLYRPQWGAGGRNFNGGVNGGGGLVVIEYRRLRQGIYGTLVHELGHAFGLTHVNCAGENMSESESLMSYNPKHRSRGTDVTVNPGILTEAERISLLLNPRIFAHAQEIKALQDQSHACVLPAMHTYLGTIPNVHGLGYDLTFNEQLVSGFDAMFYTKAQAKRHCAAMRQRYPGIRVGCRFAGEVLYPQ
;
A
#
# COMPACT_ATOMS: atom_id res chain seq x y z
N MET A 1 -13.25 -8.03 86.74
CA MET A 1 -11.90 -8.61 86.70
C MET A 1 -11.25 -8.20 85.38
N VAL A 2 -10.12 -7.48 85.46
CA VAL A 2 -8.97 -7.38 84.51
C VAL A 2 -9.29 -7.37 83.00
N SER A 3 -9.36 -6.21 82.30
CA SER A 3 -8.28 -5.44 81.60
C SER A 3 -8.06 -5.87 80.11
N PRO A 4 -7.40 -5.07 79.22
CA PRO A 4 -8.05 -4.22 78.19
C PRO A 4 -7.40 -4.35 76.77
N GLY A 5 -7.92 -3.66 75.75
CA GLY A 5 -7.29 -3.69 74.41
C GLY A 5 -7.87 -2.81 73.29
N GLN A 6 -8.08 -1.52 73.58
CA GLN A 6 -8.03 -0.35 72.67
C GLN A 6 -8.99 -0.20 71.46
N CYS A 7 -9.72 0.92 71.54
CA CYS A 7 -10.43 1.66 70.50
C CYS A 7 -9.55 2.05 69.28
N ILE A 8 -10.17 2.25 68.10
CA ILE A 8 -10.26 3.55 67.40
C ILE A 8 -11.24 3.47 66.19
N ARG A 9 -12.36 4.18 66.37
CA ARG A 9 -13.11 5.10 65.49
C ARG A 9 -13.59 4.72 64.08
N LEU A 10 -14.91 4.89 63.91
CA LEU A 10 -15.65 5.26 62.70
C LEU A 10 -14.87 6.20 61.75
N PHE A 11 -14.99 5.94 60.45
CA PHE A 11 -15.04 6.99 59.43
C PHE A 11 -16.22 6.72 58.49
N GLY A 12 -17.12 7.70 58.42
CA GLY A 12 -18.16 7.79 57.40
C GLY A 12 -17.65 8.49 56.14
N LEU A 13 -18.35 8.18 55.06
CA LEU A 13 -18.68 9.01 53.89
C LEU A 13 -17.55 9.81 53.20
N LEU A 14 -17.18 9.40 51.97
CA LEU A 14 -16.92 10.38 50.92
C LEU A 14 -17.13 9.77 49.52
N LEU A 15 -18.02 10.44 48.77
CA LEU A 15 -18.20 10.34 47.33
C LEU A 15 -16.85 10.62 46.64
N LEU A 16 -16.30 9.66 45.90
CA LEU A 16 -15.11 9.88 45.07
C LEU A 16 -15.48 9.66 43.60
N LEU A 17 -15.47 10.78 42.89
CA LEU A 17 -15.46 10.90 41.43
C LEU A 17 -14.40 9.96 40.85
N ALA A 18 -14.82 8.98 40.06
CA ALA A 18 -13.91 8.24 39.21
C ALA A 18 -13.47 9.17 38.07
N THR A 19 -12.36 9.87 38.27
CA THR A 19 -11.59 10.47 37.17
C THR A 19 -11.03 9.33 36.33
N GLY A 20 -11.70 9.02 35.22
CA GLY A 20 -11.19 8.13 34.20
C GLY A 20 -10.01 8.78 33.49
N ALA A 21 -8.79 8.57 33.99
CA ALA A 21 -7.59 8.82 33.22
C ALA A 21 -7.58 7.85 32.03
N ALA A 22 -7.62 8.40 30.81
CA ALA A 22 -7.36 7.66 29.59
C ALA A 22 -5.97 7.03 29.69
N LYS A 23 -5.89 5.72 29.91
CA LYS A 23 -4.64 4.98 29.78
C LYS A 23 -4.25 5.00 28.32
N GLY A 24 -3.20 5.76 28.00
CA GLY A 24 -2.53 5.70 26.71
C GLY A 24 -2.12 4.26 26.42
N PHE A 25 -2.45 3.80 25.22
CA PHE A 25 -2.04 2.50 24.71
C PHE A 25 -0.51 2.52 24.55
N GLN A 26 0.21 1.70 25.31
CA GLN A 26 1.66 1.61 25.30
C GLN A 26 2.08 0.47 24.34
N PHE A 27 3.01 0.78 23.42
CA PHE A 27 3.42 -0.05 22.27
C PHE A 27 4.19 -1.35 22.62
N SER A 28 4.23 -1.77 23.88
CA SER A 28 5.08 -2.88 24.35
C SER A 28 4.53 -4.29 24.09
N ASP A 29 3.32 -4.44 23.54
CA ASP A 29 2.67 -5.75 23.38
C ASP A 29 2.78 -6.34 21.94
N LEU A 30 3.66 -5.80 21.08
CA LEU A 30 3.79 -6.21 19.67
C LEU A 30 5.07 -7.01 19.34
N GLU A 31 5.77 -7.56 20.33
CA GLU A 31 6.95 -8.41 20.06
C GLU A 31 6.60 -9.90 19.88
N SER A 32 6.42 -10.32 18.63
CA SER A 32 7.11 -11.50 18.08
C SER A 32 7.00 -11.55 16.56
N SER A 33 8.14 -11.70 15.89
CA SER A 33 8.26 -11.88 14.44
C SER A 33 7.71 -13.25 14.00
N GLN A 34 6.68 -13.26 13.16
CA GLN A 34 5.92 -14.46 12.76
C GLN A 34 6.47 -15.15 11.50
N TRP A 35 7.75 -15.50 11.49
CA TRP A 35 8.35 -16.27 10.41
C TRP A 35 8.64 -17.70 10.86
N THR A 36 8.21 -18.69 10.08
CA THR A 36 8.38 -20.11 10.37
C THR A 36 9.39 -20.71 9.39
N PRO A 37 10.55 -21.22 9.84
CA PRO A 37 11.51 -21.89 8.99
C PRO A 37 10.92 -23.13 8.31
N CYS A 38 11.25 -23.36 7.04
CA CYS A 38 10.68 -24.47 6.28
C CYS A 38 11.65 -25.24 5.38
N ALA A 39 12.74 -24.62 4.91
CA ALA A 39 13.73 -25.30 4.07
C ALA A 39 15.09 -24.59 4.11
N ILE A 40 16.16 -25.32 3.85
CA ILE A 40 17.47 -24.76 3.49
C ILE A 40 17.56 -24.56 1.97
N GLN A 41 18.53 -23.78 1.49
CA GLN A 41 18.77 -23.58 0.06
C GLN A 41 18.84 -24.91 -0.71
N GLY A 42 18.06 -25.03 -1.78
CA GLY A 42 17.88 -26.25 -2.58
C GLY A 42 16.77 -27.19 -2.08
N GLY A 43 16.23 -26.96 -0.89
CA GLY A 43 15.12 -27.73 -0.33
C GLY A 43 13.75 -27.26 -0.82
N LEU A 44 12.70 -28.03 -0.49
CA LEU A 44 11.31 -27.69 -0.79
C LEU A 44 10.59 -27.20 0.47
N CYS A 45 10.20 -25.93 0.48
CA CYS A 45 9.41 -25.34 1.55
C CYS A 45 7.93 -25.70 1.31
N ARG A 46 7.27 -26.35 2.28
CA ARG A 46 5.85 -26.73 2.23
C ARG A 46 5.07 -26.02 3.31
N PHE A 47 3.86 -25.59 2.98
CA PHE A 47 2.95 -24.91 3.89
C PHE A 47 1.51 -25.08 3.36
N GLU A 48 0.52 -24.60 4.11
CA GLU A 48 -0.87 -24.60 3.64
C GLU A 48 -1.29 -23.20 3.22
N GLY A 49 -2.07 -23.14 2.14
CA GLY A 49 -2.59 -21.91 1.56
C GLY A 49 -1.52 -21.10 0.84
N THR A 50 -1.88 -19.90 0.42
CA THR A 50 -0.91 -18.96 -0.13
C THR A 50 -0.15 -18.27 1.01
N ARG A 51 1.16 -18.11 0.90
CA ARG A 51 2.03 -17.48 1.90
C ARG A 51 3.12 -16.64 1.24
N VAL A 52 3.53 -15.57 1.93
CA VAL A 52 4.83 -14.94 1.67
C VAL A 52 5.90 -15.85 2.23
N VAL A 53 6.88 -16.18 1.40
CA VAL A 53 8.09 -16.92 1.78
C VAL A 53 9.27 -15.97 1.63
N ARG A 54 10.17 -15.95 2.60
CA ARG A 54 11.44 -15.24 2.55
C ARG A 54 12.59 -16.22 2.38
N TYR A 55 13.56 -15.88 1.55
CA TYR A 55 14.78 -16.61 1.23
C TYR A 55 15.99 -15.73 1.52
N GLY A 56 16.84 -16.13 2.45
CA GLY A 56 17.89 -15.24 2.90
C GLY A 56 18.67 -15.77 4.09
N LYS A 57 19.44 -14.86 4.68
CA LYS A 57 20.22 -15.10 5.89
C LYS A 57 20.45 -13.77 6.62
N ASP A 58 20.46 -13.84 7.96
CA ASP A 58 20.69 -12.70 8.85
C ASP A 58 19.75 -11.52 8.55
N ASN A 59 20.26 -10.41 8.02
CA ASN A 59 19.49 -9.21 7.71
C ASN A 59 19.22 -9.01 6.20
N ALA A 60 19.49 -10.03 5.37
CA ALA A 60 19.33 -9.94 3.92
C ALA A 60 18.39 -11.03 3.41
N TRP A 61 17.19 -10.61 3.00
CA TRP A 61 16.09 -11.49 2.61
C TRP A 61 15.47 -11.07 1.28
N SER A 62 15.17 -12.07 0.46
CA SER A 62 14.39 -11.99 -0.77
C SER A 62 13.02 -12.62 -0.52
N HIS A 63 11.95 -12.12 -1.13
CA HIS A 63 10.60 -12.62 -0.86
C HIS A 63 9.88 -13.09 -2.12
N ALA A 64 9.05 -14.11 -1.97
CA ALA A 64 8.15 -14.61 -3.00
C ALA A 64 6.79 -14.94 -2.37
N VAL A 65 5.74 -14.99 -3.18
CA VAL A 65 4.42 -15.49 -2.76
C VAL A 65 4.16 -16.79 -3.48
N ALA A 66 3.80 -17.83 -2.74
CA ALA A 66 3.53 -19.14 -3.30
C ALA A 66 2.37 -19.80 -2.58
N THR A 67 1.76 -20.80 -3.21
CA THR A 67 0.65 -21.60 -2.68
C THR A 67 1.12 -23.03 -2.44
N ASP A 68 0.88 -23.53 -1.25
CA ASP A 68 1.20 -24.86 -0.74
C ASP A 68 2.69 -25.25 -0.67
N ARG A 69 3.52 -24.73 -1.59
CA ARG A 69 4.95 -25.01 -1.65
C ARG A 69 5.74 -24.03 -2.50
N ILE A 70 7.03 -23.91 -2.22
CA ILE A 70 8.02 -23.24 -3.07
C ILE A 70 9.38 -23.92 -2.94
N GLU A 71 10.13 -24.03 -4.04
CA GLU A 71 11.52 -24.46 -3.98
C GLU A 71 12.39 -23.33 -3.43
N CYS A 72 13.18 -23.63 -2.40
CA CYS A 72 14.02 -22.68 -1.70
C CYS A 72 15.31 -22.40 -2.47
N SER A 73 15.23 -21.74 -3.63
CA SER A 73 16.40 -21.57 -4.50
C SER A 73 16.38 -20.26 -5.27
N ASN A 74 17.53 -19.94 -5.87
CA ASN A 74 17.69 -18.78 -6.76
C ASN A 74 16.79 -18.85 -8.02
N ARG A 75 16.05 -19.95 -8.23
CA ARG A 75 15.03 -20.06 -9.29
C ARG A 75 13.80 -19.19 -9.01
N HIS A 76 13.39 -19.10 -7.75
CA HIS A 76 12.20 -18.35 -7.34
C HIS A 76 12.51 -17.06 -6.60
N PHE A 77 13.75 -16.91 -6.13
CA PHE A 77 14.20 -15.78 -5.33
C PHE A 77 15.42 -15.11 -5.96
N ILE A 78 15.50 -13.79 -5.91
CA ILE A 78 16.77 -13.07 -6.18
C ILE A 78 17.72 -13.37 -5.02
N ASP A 79 18.95 -13.77 -5.30
CA ASP A 79 19.95 -14.09 -4.26
C ASP A 79 20.36 -12.82 -3.49
N PRO A 80 19.96 -12.67 -2.21
CA PRO A 80 20.26 -11.45 -1.46
C PRO A 80 21.71 -11.41 -0.96
N LEU A 81 22.38 -12.56 -0.88
CA LEU A 81 23.76 -12.70 -0.39
C LEU A 81 24.49 -13.77 -1.20
N ARG A 82 25.19 -13.35 -2.26
CA ARG A 82 25.98 -14.25 -3.09
C ARG A 82 27.02 -15.00 -2.26
N HIS A 83 27.20 -16.27 -2.59
CA HIS A 83 28.17 -17.20 -1.97
C HIS A 83 27.89 -17.61 -0.51
N LEU A 84 26.82 -17.11 0.12
CA LEU A 84 26.39 -17.58 1.43
C LEU A 84 25.24 -18.60 1.31
N PRO A 85 25.13 -19.59 2.20
CA PRO A 85 23.95 -20.45 2.29
C PRO A 85 22.74 -19.67 2.80
N LYS A 86 21.58 -19.88 2.18
CA LYS A 86 20.30 -19.27 2.56
C LYS A 86 19.34 -20.28 3.17
N VAL A 87 18.34 -19.78 3.88
CA VAL A 87 17.19 -20.55 4.35
C VAL A 87 15.90 -19.92 3.82
N CYS A 88 14.85 -20.72 3.76
CA CYS A 88 13.50 -20.26 3.54
C CYS A 88 12.67 -20.34 4.80
N GLU A 89 11.86 -19.31 4.97
CA GLU A 89 10.88 -19.21 6.03
C GLU A 89 9.57 -18.67 5.46
N TYR A 90 8.43 -19.19 5.90
CA TYR A 90 7.13 -18.69 5.48
C TYR A 90 6.49 -17.85 6.58
N GLY A 91 5.76 -16.80 6.17
CA GLY A 91 4.96 -15.96 7.06
C GLY A 91 3.59 -16.57 7.34
N LYS A 92 2.68 -15.79 7.90
CA LYS A 92 1.28 -16.21 8.04
C LYS A 92 0.64 -16.54 6.70
N VAL A 93 -0.46 -17.32 6.75
CA VAL A 93 -1.35 -17.55 5.59
C VAL A 93 -1.73 -16.19 5.01
N THR A 94 -1.21 -15.90 3.83
CA THR A 94 -1.69 -14.82 2.98
C THR A 94 -2.65 -15.47 2.03
N SER A 95 -3.90 -15.64 2.45
CA SER A 95 -4.94 -16.26 1.62
C SER A 95 -4.87 -15.66 0.20
N PRO A 96 -4.93 -16.51 -0.86
CA PRO A 96 -4.47 -16.20 -2.22
C PRO A 96 -4.80 -14.78 -2.58
N ALA A 97 -3.79 -13.94 -2.83
CA ALA A 97 -3.69 -12.47 -2.92
C ALA A 97 -4.96 -11.55 -2.97
N ILE A 98 -6.12 -12.08 -3.29
CA ILE A 98 -7.50 -11.61 -3.14
C ILE A 98 -8.08 -11.80 -1.73
N GLU A 99 -7.69 -12.85 -0.98
CA GLU A 99 -8.30 -13.22 0.31
C GLU A 99 -7.48 -12.76 1.55
N GLY A 100 -6.46 -11.92 1.36
CA GLY A 100 -5.76 -11.30 2.49
C GLY A 100 -6.72 -10.46 3.36
N PRO A 101 -6.31 -10.04 4.57
CA PRO A 101 -7.16 -9.20 5.41
C PRO A 101 -7.64 -7.97 4.63
N GLN A 102 -8.90 -7.61 4.88
CA GLN A 102 -9.53 -6.41 4.34
C GLN A 102 -8.63 -5.20 4.59
N ILE A 103 -8.51 -4.35 3.59
CA ILE A 103 -7.73 -3.11 3.68
C ILE A 103 -8.51 -2.12 4.53
N VAL A 104 -7.81 -1.53 5.49
CA VAL A 104 -8.34 -0.48 6.35
C VAL A 104 -7.65 0.82 5.98
N ILE A 105 -8.42 1.88 5.72
CA ILE A 105 -7.87 3.21 5.53
C ILE A 105 -7.49 3.77 6.90
N ARG A 106 -6.22 4.16 7.05
CA ARG A 106 -5.64 4.57 8.34
C ARG A 106 -5.06 5.97 8.24
N PRO A 107 -5.73 6.99 8.80
CA PRO A 107 -5.16 8.31 8.91
C PRO A 107 -3.97 8.29 9.87
N VAL A 108 -2.88 8.92 9.49
CA VAL A 108 -1.67 9.08 10.30
C VAL A 108 -1.24 10.54 10.23
N PHE A 109 -1.41 11.26 11.33
CA PHE A 109 -0.77 12.56 11.51
C PHE A 109 0.71 12.33 11.78
N TYR A 110 1.52 12.52 10.75
CA TYR A 110 2.97 12.41 10.83
C TYR A 110 3.52 13.76 11.30
N VAL A 111 3.86 13.85 12.58
CA VAL A 111 4.41 15.05 13.21
C VAL A 111 5.91 15.05 13.03
N PHE A 112 6.44 16.02 12.30
CA PHE A 112 7.89 16.15 12.14
C PHE A 112 8.58 16.33 13.48
N LYS A 113 9.83 15.88 13.56
CA LYS A 113 10.64 15.95 14.77
C LYS A 113 10.72 17.38 15.34
N ASP A 114 10.85 18.38 14.48
CA ASP A 114 10.88 19.80 14.84
C ASP A 114 9.51 20.37 15.23
N GLN A 115 8.42 19.61 15.03
CA GLN A 115 7.05 19.98 15.35
C GLN A 115 6.49 19.26 16.60
N LYS A 116 7.29 18.44 17.27
CA LYS A 116 6.87 17.59 18.41
C LYS A 116 6.16 18.34 19.53
N ASN A 117 6.50 19.61 19.75
CA ASN A 117 5.92 20.46 20.81
C ASN A 117 4.96 21.53 20.29
N SER A 118 4.48 21.40 19.04
CA SER A 118 3.57 22.36 18.42
C SER A 118 2.15 22.33 18.99
N GLY A 119 1.78 21.27 19.73
CA GLY A 119 0.41 21.04 20.18
C GLY A 119 -0.54 20.59 19.07
N LEU A 120 0.00 20.21 17.90
CA LEU A 120 -0.75 19.71 16.74
C LEU A 120 -0.52 18.20 16.54
N PRO A 121 -1.47 17.50 15.91
CA PRO A 121 -2.83 17.94 15.56
C PRO A 121 -3.75 18.03 16.79
N ASN A 122 -4.89 18.73 16.67
CA ASN A 122 -5.94 18.77 17.70
C ASN A 122 -7.12 17.84 17.35
N ASP A 123 -8.11 17.76 18.26
CA ASP A 123 -9.30 16.93 18.05
C ASP A 123 -10.12 17.27 16.81
N GLN A 124 -10.21 18.56 16.48
CA GLN A 124 -10.95 19.01 15.30
C GLN A 124 -10.26 18.53 14.02
N ASP A 125 -8.93 18.47 13.99
CA ASP A 125 -8.20 17.92 12.84
C ASP A 125 -8.52 16.43 12.64
N ARG A 126 -8.57 15.65 13.73
CA ARG A 126 -8.94 14.23 13.70
C ARG A 126 -10.37 14.03 13.20
N LEU A 127 -11.32 14.82 13.70
CA LEU A 127 -12.70 14.77 13.25
C LEU A 127 -12.85 15.17 11.78
N LEU A 128 -12.07 16.16 11.33
CA LEU A 128 -12.13 16.65 9.96
C LEU A 128 -11.64 15.61 8.95
N ILE A 129 -10.50 14.95 9.21
CA ILE A 129 -10.04 13.88 8.31
C ILE A 129 -10.99 12.69 8.32
N LYS A 130 -11.56 12.33 9.48
CA LYS A 130 -12.57 11.27 9.58
C LYS A 130 -13.79 11.60 8.71
N HIS A 131 -14.31 12.83 8.82
CA HIS A 131 -15.42 13.31 8.01
C HIS A 131 -15.15 13.19 6.50
N TYR A 132 -13.97 13.59 6.03
CA TYR A 132 -13.61 13.45 4.63
C TYR A 132 -13.55 11.99 4.15
N LEU A 133 -13.00 11.10 4.98
CA LEU A 133 -12.86 9.69 4.62
C LEU A 133 -14.20 8.94 4.65
N GLU A 134 -15.11 9.30 5.54
CA GLU A 134 -16.49 8.78 5.55
C GLU A 134 -17.21 9.17 4.26
N HIS A 135 -17.13 10.44 3.84
CA HIS A 135 -17.70 10.90 2.58
C HIS A 135 -17.06 10.24 1.34
N ALA A 136 -15.74 10.06 1.35
CA ALA A 136 -15.04 9.34 0.28
C ALA A 136 -15.51 7.88 0.20
N ARG A 137 -15.65 7.19 1.34
CA ARG A 137 -16.16 5.81 1.43
C ARG A 137 -17.54 5.68 0.80
N ASP A 138 -18.43 6.60 1.13
CA ASP A 138 -19.80 6.62 0.60
C ASP A 138 -19.82 6.93 -0.90
N HIS A 139 -18.93 7.82 -1.35
CA HIS A 139 -18.77 8.13 -2.78
C HIS A 139 -18.31 6.91 -3.59
N PHE A 140 -17.23 6.24 -3.18
CA PHE A 140 -16.76 5.01 -3.84
C PHE A 140 -17.84 3.91 -3.80
N LYS A 141 -18.53 3.73 -2.67
CA LYS A 141 -19.63 2.77 -2.55
C LYS A 141 -20.74 3.03 -3.58
N ARG A 142 -21.14 4.29 -3.78
CA ARG A 142 -22.14 4.65 -4.79
C ARG A 142 -21.67 4.37 -6.21
N LEU A 143 -20.40 4.65 -6.52
CA LEU A 143 -19.86 4.43 -7.87
C LEU A 143 -19.65 2.95 -8.21
N LEU A 144 -19.33 2.12 -7.22
CA LEU A 144 -19.09 0.68 -7.41
C LEU A 144 -20.39 -0.15 -7.42
N GLY A 145 -21.44 0.35 -6.75
CA GLY A 145 -22.76 -0.24 -6.77
C GLY A 145 -23.16 -0.97 -5.47
N PRO A 146 -24.42 -1.43 -5.39
CA PRO A 146 -25.00 -1.98 -4.15
C PRO A 146 -24.33 -3.30 -3.70
N ASP A 147 -23.80 -4.10 -4.62
CA ASP A 147 -23.26 -5.44 -4.33
C ASP A 147 -21.78 -5.47 -3.92
N VAL A 148 -21.13 -4.30 -3.83
CA VAL A 148 -19.69 -4.18 -3.53
C VAL A 148 -19.49 -3.54 -2.16
N SER A 149 -18.85 -4.20 -1.20
CA SER A 149 -18.54 -3.56 0.09
C SER A 149 -17.60 -2.36 -0.13
N SER A 150 -17.70 -1.36 0.75
CA SER A 150 -16.69 -0.29 0.79
C SER A 150 -15.56 -0.66 1.75
N PHE A 151 -14.53 0.19 1.80
CA PHE A 151 -13.40 0.02 2.72
C PHE A 151 -13.73 0.40 4.16
N GLU A 152 -13.00 -0.18 5.10
CA GLU A 152 -13.10 0.14 6.53
C GLU A 152 -12.21 1.34 6.90
N LEU A 153 -12.58 2.04 7.98
CA LEU A 153 -11.85 3.20 8.49
C LEU A 153 -11.29 2.91 9.89
N ALA A 154 -9.99 3.15 10.09
CA ALA A 154 -9.39 3.16 11.41
C ALA A 154 -9.41 4.57 12.02
N ASP A 155 -9.30 4.63 13.36
CA ASP A 155 -9.05 5.89 14.06
C ASP A 155 -7.70 6.49 13.64
N ALA A 156 -7.66 7.83 13.64
CA ALA A 156 -6.46 8.57 13.28
C ALA A 156 -5.34 8.38 14.31
N LEU A 157 -4.16 8.01 13.84
CA LEU A 157 -2.95 7.89 14.66
C LEU A 157 -2.16 9.20 14.65
N ILE A 158 -1.48 9.49 15.76
CA ILE A 158 -0.45 10.54 15.80
C ILE A 158 0.90 9.82 15.89
N HIS A 159 1.74 10.02 14.88
CA HIS A 159 3.08 9.46 14.82
C HIS A 159 4.11 10.57 14.99
N GLN A 160 5.02 10.40 15.94
CA GLN A 160 6.15 11.31 16.15
C GLN A 160 7.29 10.88 15.24
N GLY A 161 7.42 11.56 14.11
CA GLY A 161 8.38 11.24 13.06
C GLY A 161 9.82 11.46 13.46
N GLN A 162 10.74 10.65 12.94
CA GLN A 162 12.17 10.81 13.18
C GLN A 162 12.82 11.93 12.34
N TYR A 163 12.15 12.33 11.26
CA TYR A 163 12.65 13.32 10.30
C TYR A 163 12.20 14.75 10.66
N GLU A 164 13.10 15.72 10.46
CA GLU A 164 12.77 17.14 10.43
C GLU A 164 12.24 17.54 9.04
N GLU A 165 11.45 18.61 8.93
CA GLU A 165 10.95 19.10 7.63
C GLU A 165 12.09 19.39 6.63
N SER A 166 13.22 19.91 7.13
CA SER A 166 14.41 20.22 6.33
C SER A 166 14.96 19.00 5.57
N ALA A 167 14.77 17.79 6.10
CA ALA A 167 15.18 16.55 5.46
C ALA A 167 14.37 16.27 4.17
N ILE A 168 13.08 16.63 4.14
CA ILE A 168 12.26 16.54 2.92
C ILE A 168 12.84 17.43 1.82
N ARG A 169 13.16 18.68 2.17
CA ARG A 169 13.66 19.67 1.21
C ARG A 169 14.91 19.16 0.51
N ASN A 170 15.85 18.63 1.27
CA ASN A 170 17.11 18.09 0.74
C ASN A 170 16.87 16.87 -0.17
N ILE A 171 15.99 15.94 0.24
CA ILE A 171 15.65 14.75 -0.56
C ILE A 171 14.93 15.14 -1.85
N ALA A 172 13.94 16.04 -1.79
CA ALA A 172 13.17 16.49 -2.94
C ALA A 172 14.03 17.26 -3.98
N GLU A 173 14.95 18.11 -3.50
CA GLU A 173 15.88 18.85 -4.37
C GLU A 173 16.94 17.94 -5.00
N GLN A 174 17.39 16.90 -4.31
CA GLN A 174 18.30 15.90 -4.88
C GLN A 174 17.60 15.06 -5.96
N HIS A 175 16.34 14.66 -5.73
CA HIS A 175 15.54 13.94 -6.71
C HIS A 175 15.27 14.74 -7.98
N GLN A 176 14.93 16.03 -7.86
CA GLN A 176 14.74 16.91 -9.01
C GLN A 176 16.00 17.07 -9.85
N ARG A 177 17.17 17.20 -9.20
CA ARG A 177 18.47 17.27 -9.88
C ARG A 177 18.78 15.96 -10.62
N ASN A 178 18.61 14.82 -9.95
CA ASN A 178 18.89 13.50 -10.54
C ASN A 178 17.96 13.14 -11.70
N ALA A 179 16.69 13.57 -11.67
CA ALA A 179 15.72 13.32 -12.73
C ALA A 179 16.03 14.10 -14.03
N ASN A 180 16.70 15.24 -13.92
CA ASN A 180 17.12 16.04 -15.08
C ASN A 180 18.42 15.53 -15.72
N ASP A 181 19.25 14.80 -14.96
CA ASP A 181 20.59 14.38 -15.39
C ASP A 181 20.71 12.91 -15.81
N LYS A 182 19.70 12.05 -15.60
CA LYS A 182 19.79 10.60 -15.89
C LYS A 182 18.70 10.08 -16.83
N PRO A 183 19.03 9.12 -17.74
CA PRO A 183 18.04 8.35 -18.47
C PRO A 183 17.08 7.61 -17.52
N GLN A 184 15.79 7.52 -17.87
CA GLN A 184 14.71 6.94 -17.04
C GLN A 184 15.03 5.55 -16.45
N ASP A 185 15.82 4.73 -17.14
CA ASP A 185 16.20 3.39 -16.69
C ASP A 185 17.20 3.39 -15.51
N GLN A 186 17.94 4.48 -15.30
CA GLN A 186 18.92 4.63 -14.21
C GLN A 186 18.35 5.32 -12.97
N ALA A 187 17.10 5.78 -13.00
CA ALA A 187 16.41 6.38 -11.86
C ALA A 187 15.98 5.34 -10.78
N ARG A 188 16.14 4.05 -11.05
CA ARG A 188 15.89 2.96 -10.10
C ARG A 188 16.99 2.79 -9.03
N ASP A 189 18.11 3.49 -9.15
CA ASP A 189 19.22 3.46 -8.17
C ASP A 189 19.35 4.77 -7.36
N SER A 190 18.46 5.74 -7.56
CA SER A 190 18.45 6.96 -6.73
C SER A 190 17.92 6.68 -5.32
N ALA A 191 18.46 7.39 -4.33
CA ALA A 191 17.99 7.35 -2.93
C ALA A 191 16.46 7.47 -2.88
N PRO A 192 15.76 6.77 -1.97
CA PRO A 192 14.29 6.84 -1.87
C PRO A 192 13.80 8.28 -1.66
N ASP A 193 12.62 8.62 -2.17
CA ASP A 193 11.98 9.89 -1.80
C ASP A 193 11.49 9.86 -0.34
N PHE A 194 11.00 11.00 0.16
CA PHE A 194 10.56 11.10 1.55
C PHE A 194 9.38 10.17 1.88
N GLU A 195 8.48 9.90 0.93
CA GLU A 195 7.31 9.03 1.16
C GLU A 195 7.77 7.61 1.49
N HIS A 196 8.80 7.13 0.80
CA HIS A 196 9.41 5.83 1.05
C HIS A 196 10.13 5.78 2.41
N ALA A 197 10.82 6.86 2.80
CA ALA A 197 11.49 6.94 4.09
C ALA A 197 10.48 6.91 5.26
N MET A 198 9.45 7.75 5.18
CA MET A 198 8.33 7.80 6.14
C MET A 198 7.60 6.46 6.22
N LEU A 199 7.28 5.84 5.08
CA LEU A 199 6.57 4.58 5.07
C LEU A 199 7.42 3.45 5.66
N LYS A 200 8.74 3.43 5.39
CA LYS A 200 9.65 2.44 5.99
C LYS A 200 9.69 2.55 7.50
N GLU A 201 9.76 3.77 8.05
CA GLU A 201 9.67 4.02 9.49
C GLU A 201 8.37 3.45 10.09
N ILE A 202 7.24 3.68 9.44
CA ILE A 202 5.94 3.19 9.89
C ILE A 202 5.85 1.67 9.81
N PHE A 203 6.39 1.05 8.75
CA PHE A 203 6.50 -0.40 8.66
C PHE A 203 7.34 -0.98 9.80
N GLU A 204 8.51 -0.40 10.06
CA GLU A 204 9.40 -0.83 11.16
C GLU A 204 8.71 -0.70 12.52
N ALA A 205 8.08 0.45 12.80
CA ALA A 205 7.35 0.69 14.05
C ALA A 205 6.17 -0.29 14.24
N ARG A 206 5.62 -0.83 13.15
CA ARG A 206 4.49 -1.77 13.16
C ARG A 206 4.92 -3.23 13.05
N GLY A 207 6.23 -3.52 12.93
CA GLY A 207 6.71 -4.88 12.64
C GLY A 207 6.15 -5.44 11.32
N SER A 208 5.89 -4.56 10.35
CA SER A 208 5.18 -4.83 9.12
C SER A 208 6.08 -4.60 7.91
N ASN A 209 5.53 -4.80 6.71
CA ASN A 209 6.18 -4.49 5.44
C ASN A 209 5.11 -4.35 4.36
N ARG A 210 5.52 -4.02 3.13
CA ARG A 210 4.64 -3.86 1.97
C ARG A 210 3.77 -5.07 1.60
N TYR A 211 4.00 -6.24 2.22
CA TYR A 211 3.24 -7.47 1.98
C TYR A 211 2.23 -7.76 3.09
N LEU A 212 2.67 -7.60 4.34
CA LEU A 212 1.84 -7.88 5.51
C LEU A 212 0.89 -6.73 5.82
N GLU A 213 1.24 -5.51 5.42
CA GLU A 213 0.43 -4.36 5.73
C GLU A 213 -0.91 -4.39 4.98
N SER A 214 -1.99 -4.34 5.75
CA SER A 214 -3.36 -4.28 5.27
C SER A 214 -3.95 -2.87 5.45
N SER A 215 -3.13 -1.85 5.24
CA SER A 215 -3.51 -0.45 5.36
C SER A 215 -3.31 0.30 4.06
N VAL A 216 -4.25 1.18 3.75
CA VAL A 216 -3.93 2.38 2.99
C VAL A 216 -3.72 3.50 4.00
N PHE A 217 -2.49 3.96 4.13
CA PHE A 217 -2.17 5.05 5.05
C PHE A 217 -2.52 6.39 4.43
N VAL A 218 -3.29 7.21 5.13
CA VAL A 218 -3.49 8.61 4.75
C VAL A 218 -2.59 9.42 5.67
N PHE A 219 -1.41 9.77 5.21
CA PHE A 219 -0.44 10.58 5.94
C PHE A 219 -0.80 12.06 5.85
N ILE A 220 -1.01 12.69 6.99
CA ILE A 220 -1.13 14.14 7.12
C ILE A 220 0.21 14.65 7.66
N LEU A 221 0.96 15.35 6.83
CA LEU A 221 2.28 15.89 7.18
C LEU A 221 2.13 17.14 8.05
N VAL A 222 2.28 16.99 9.37
CA VAL A 222 1.98 18.04 10.35
C VAL A 222 3.14 19.00 10.49
N ASN A 223 3.05 20.09 9.76
CA ASN A 223 3.80 21.31 10.00
C ASN A 223 2.95 22.52 9.56
N PRO A 224 2.58 23.42 10.49
CA PRO A 224 1.69 24.54 10.18
C PRO A 224 2.35 25.63 9.32
N ASN A 225 3.69 25.66 9.31
CA ASN A 225 4.51 26.65 8.61
C ASN A 225 5.12 26.11 7.32
N MET A 226 4.83 24.84 6.98
CA MET A 226 5.36 24.19 5.78
C MET A 226 5.06 25.06 4.56
N GLN A 227 6.11 25.30 3.77
CA GLN A 227 6.03 25.88 2.44
C GLN A 227 6.65 24.86 1.50
N LEU A 228 5.84 23.93 0.99
CA LEU A 228 6.32 22.93 0.04
C LEU A 228 6.92 23.65 -1.19
N TYR A 229 8.12 23.21 -1.59
CA TYR A 229 8.86 23.74 -2.74
C TYR A 229 8.12 23.57 -4.07
N ARG A 230 7.07 22.73 -4.10
CA ARG A 230 6.19 22.56 -5.25
C ARG A 230 4.80 23.11 -4.92
N PRO A 231 4.38 24.26 -5.49
CA PRO A 231 3.03 24.80 -5.31
C PRO A 231 1.89 23.88 -5.85
N GLN A 232 2.25 22.73 -6.43
CA GLN A 232 1.39 21.71 -7.00
C GLN A 232 1.38 20.38 -6.20
N TRP A 233 2.07 20.31 -5.05
CA TRP A 233 2.07 19.15 -4.14
C TRP A 233 1.00 19.28 -3.05
N GLY A 234 -0.26 19.39 -3.43
CA GLY A 234 -1.37 19.45 -2.47
C GLY A 234 -1.63 18.12 -1.77
N ALA A 235 -1.37 17.02 -2.49
CA ALA A 235 -1.38 15.64 -2.02
C ALA A 235 -0.73 14.73 -3.09
N GLY A 236 -0.53 13.45 -2.75
CA GLY A 236 -0.10 12.41 -3.69
C GLY A 236 -0.47 11.02 -3.19
N GLY A 237 -0.83 10.10 -4.08
CA GLY A 237 -1.27 8.75 -3.76
C GLY A 237 -0.56 7.70 -4.59
N ARG A 238 -0.23 6.57 -3.97
CA ARG A 238 0.36 5.39 -4.63
C ARG A 238 -0.03 4.12 -3.88
N ASN A 239 -0.19 3.01 -4.58
CA ASN A 239 -0.27 1.71 -3.93
C ASN A 239 1.13 1.12 -3.74
N PHE A 240 1.30 0.21 -2.77
CA PHE A 240 2.65 -0.27 -2.44
C PHE A 240 3.26 -1.06 -3.58
N ASN A 241 2.49 -2.00 -4.13
CA ASN A 241 3.07 -3.01 -5.01
C ASN A 241 2.83 -2.74 -6.49
N GLY A 242 2.04 -1.73 -6.87
CA GLY A 242 1.71 -1.48 -8.28
C GLY A 242 0.49 -2.28 -8.74
N GLY A 243 -0.02 -1.88 -9.90
CA GLY A 243 -1.18 -2.44 -10.59
C GLY A 243 -2.40 -2.69 -9.72
N VAL A 244 -3.24 -3.64 -10.16
CA VAL A 244 -4.64 -3.76 -9.70
C VAL A 244 -4.84 -4.73 -8.53
N ASN A 245 -3.80 -5.43 -8.06
CA ASN A 245 -3.90 -6.41 -6.95
C ASN A 245 -2.73 -6.30 -5.95
N GLY A 246 -2.39 -5.08 -5.55
CA GLY A 246 -1.16 -4.81 -4.80
C GLY A 246 -1.25 -4.91 -3.27
N GLY A 247 -2.44 -4.94 -2.66
CA GLY A 247 -2.58 -4.77 -1.21
C GLY A 247 -2.68 -3.29 -0.81
N GLY A 248 -1.98 -2.87 0.26
CA GLY A 248 -2.08 -1.53 0.82
C GLY A 248 -1.51 -0.40 -0.04
N GLY A 249 -1.52 0.81 0.49
CA GLY A 249 -1.06 2.00 -0.21
C GLY A 249 -0.81 3.17 0.72
N LEU A 250 -0.50 4.31 0.14
CA LEU A 250 -0.41 5.57 0.86
C LEU A 250 -1.03 6.71 0.08
N VAL A 251 -1.52 7.68 0.82
CA VAL A 251 -1.87 9.02 0.40
C VAL A 251 -1.11 9.97 1.31
N VAL A 252 -0.47 11.00 0.76
CA VAL A 252 0.19 12.07 1.52
C VAL A 252 -0.58 13.35 1.32
N ILE A 253 -0.84 14.08 2.40
CA ILE A 253 -1.57 15.35 2.41
C ILE A 253 -0.79 16.33 3.28
N GLU A 254 -0.63 17.56 2.80
CA GLU A 254 -0.11 18.65 3.62
C GLU A 254 -1.16 19.07 4.66
N TYR A 255 -0.74 19.21 5.93
CA TYR A 255 -1.65 19.55 7.03
C TYR A 255 -2.49 20.80 6.80
N ARG A 256 -1.96 21.86 6.17
CA ARG A 256 -2.72 23.09 5.87
C ARG A 256 -3.86 22.84 4.88
N ARG A 257 -3.70 21.87 3.99
CA ARG A 257 -4.69 21.55 2.94
C ARG A 257 -5.97 20.96 3.51
N LEU A 258 -5.94 20.40 4.73
CA LEU A 258 -7.15 19.95 5.44
C LEU A 258 -8.26 21.00 5.47
N ARG A 259 -7.92 22.30 5.44
CA ARG A 259 -8.88 23.42 5.48
C ARG A 259 -8.93 24.23 4.17
N GLN A 260 -8.29 23.77 3.09
CA GLN A 260 -8.15 24.51 1.84
C GLN A 260 -8.71 23.75 0.63
N GLY A 261 -9.76 22.96 0.85
CA GLY A 261 -10.49 22.26 -0.20
C GLY A 261 -9.76 21.03 -0.71
N ILE A 262 -9.37 20.12 0.20
CA ILE A 262 -8.65 18.89 -0.16
C ILE A 262 -9.56 17.72 -0.56
N TYR A 263 -10.86 17.74 -0.24
CA TYR A 263 -11.74 16.58 -0.41
C TYR A 263 -11.70 15.94 -1.81
N GLY A 264 -11.86 16.74 -2.87
CA GLY A 264 -11.79 16.21 -4.25
C GLY A 264 -10.42 15.61 -4.58
N THR A 265 -9.34 16.25 -4.12
CA THR A 265 -7.98 15.73 -4.26
C THR A 265 -7.78 14.45 -3.44
N LEU A 266 -8.30 14.37 -2.22
CA LEU A 266 -8.22 13.16 -1.39
C LEU A 266 -8.88 11.97 -2.09
N VAL A 267 -10.05 12.16 -2.71
CA VAL A 267 -10.73 11.10 -3.47
C VAL A 267 -9.88 10.66 -4.67
N HIS A 268 -9.29 11.59 -5.39
CA HIS A 268 -8.35 11.31 -6.49
C HIS A 268 -7.14 10.49 -6.02
N GLU A 269 -6.47 10.92 -4.95
CA GLU A 269 -5.30 10.21 -4.43
C GLU A 269 -5.65 8.84 -3.82
N LEU A 270 -6.84 8.70 -3.23
CA LEU A 270 -7.35 7.38 -2.84
C LEU A 270 -7.52 6.47 -4.05
N GLY A 271 -8.00 7.01 -5.19
CA GLY A 271 -8.03 6.28 -6.46
C GLY A 271 -6.66 5.73 -6.84
N HIS A 272 -5.60 6.53 -6.75
CA HIS A 272 -4.22 6.05 -6.95
C HIS A 272 -3.79 5.01 -5.90
N ALA A 273 -4.09 5.24 -4.62
CA ALA A 273 -3.78 4.30 -3.55
C ALA A 273 -4.53 2.95 -3.72
N PHE A 274 -5.65 2.95 -4.44
CA PHE A 274 -6.40 1.75 -4.80
C PHE A 274 -5.95 1.11 -6.12
N GLY A 275 -5.07 1.79 -6.88
CA GLY A 275 -4.41 1.25 -8.07
C GLY A 275 -4.83 1.88 -9.40
N LEU A 276 -5.63 2.93 -9.38
CA LEU A 276 -6.01 3.64 -10.60
C LEU A 276 -4.87 4.54 -11.12
N THR A 277 -4.78 4.66 -12.44
CA THR A 277 -3.92 5.64 -13.11
C THR A 277 -4.74 6.84 -13.59
N HIS A 278 -4.06 7.89 -14.02
CA HIS A 278 -4.70 8.99 -14.74
C HIS A 278 -5.34 8.53 -16.06
N VAL A 279 -6.41 9.21 -16.44
CA VAL A 279 -7.23 8.89 -17.62
C VAL A 279 -6.50 9.07 -18.95
N ASN A 280 -5.46 9.89 -18.99
CA ASN A 280 -4.63 10.08 -20.18
C ASN A 280 -3.88 8.81 -20.60
N CYS A 281 -3.69 7.84 -19.69
CA CYS A 281 -3.17 6.53 -20.07
C CYS A 281 -4.11 5.80 -21.05
N ALA A 282 -5.42 6.00 -20.91
CA ALA A 282 -6.43 5.50 -21.84
C ALA A 282 -6.71 6.46 -23.01
N GLY A 283 -5.96 7.58 -23.11
CA GLY A 283 -6.12 8.58 -24.16
C GLY A 283 -7.17 9.65 -23.89
N GLU A 284 -7.76 9.71 -22.68
CA GLU A 284 -8.73 10.74 -22.32
C GLU A 284 -8.08 12.08 -21.92
N ASN A 285 -8.85 13.17 -22.03
CA ASN A 285 -8.39 14.50 -21.66
C ASN A 285 -8.42 14.72 -20.14
N MET A 286 -7.26 15.05 -19.56
CA MET A 286 -7.10 15.30 -18.12
C MET A 286 -7.94 16.46 -17.57
N SER A 287 -8.25 17.48 -18.37
CA SER A 287 -8.93 18.67 -17.87
C SER A 287 -10.45 18.62 -18.04
N GLU A 288 -10.95 17.68 -18.86
CA GLU A 288 -12.35 17.63 -19.29
C GLU A 288 -13.06 16.35 -18.88
N SER A 289 -12.33 15.25 -18.68
CA SER A 289 -12.95 13.98 -18.26
C SER A 289 -13.64 14.14 -16.91
N GLU A 290 -14.84 13.59 -16.80
CA GLU A 290 -15.62 13.57 -15.55
C GLU A 290 -15.11 12.47 -14.59
N SER A 291 -14.14 11.65 -15.01
CA SER A 291 -13.51 10.66 -14.13
C SER A 291 -12.80 11.33 -12.95
N LEU A 292 -12.93 10.73 -11.76
CA LEU A 292 -12.21 11.17 -10.56
C LEU A 292 -10.69 11.12 -10.72
N MET A 293 -10.16 10.36 -11.69
CA MET A 293 -8.74 10.29 -12.03
C MET A 293 -8.28 11.36 -13.04
N SER A 294 -9.12 12.36 -13.32
CA SER A 294 -8.76 13.54 -14.10
C SER A 294 -8.42 14.73 -13.20
N TYR A 295 -7.88 15.79 -13.79
CA TYR A 295 -7.63 17.10 -13.16
C TYR A 295 -8.75 18.11 -13.44
N ASN A 296 -9.94 17.63 -13.79
CA ASN A 296 -11.08 18.46 -14.11
C ASN A 296 -11.37 19.46 -12.96
N PRO A 297 -11.32 20.78 -13.23
CA PRO A 297 -11.52 21.79 -12.20
C PRO A 297 -12.85 21.70 -11.45
N LYS A 298 -13.87 21.05 -12.03
CA LYS A 298 -15.17 20.81 -11.38
C LYS A 298 -15.06 19.95 -10.12
N HIS A 299 -14.05 19.09 -10.03
CA HIS A 299 -13.85 18.20 -8.88
C HIS A 299 -13.24 18.92 -7.67
N ARG A 300 -12.80 20.18 -7.82
CA ARG A 300 -12.10 20.91 -6.77
C ARG A 300 -13.06 21.41 -5.68
N SER A 301 -12.92 20.83 -4.49
CA SER A 301 -13.53 21.33 -3.25
C SER A 301 -12.94 22.67 -2.81
N ARG A 302 -13.67 23.39 -1.94
CA ARG A 302 -13.19 24.62 -1.26
C ARG A 302 -13.38 24.49 0.25
N GLY A 303 -12.46 25.06 1.03
CA GLY A 303 -12.56 25.04 2.49
C GLY A 303 -12.65 23.61 3.03
N THR A 304 -13.75 23.30 3.72
CA THR A 304 -14.05 21.96 4.24
C THR A 304 -15.25 21.30 3.57
N ASP A 305 -15.63 21.78 2.38
CA ASP A 305 -16.79 21.29 1.64
C ASP A 305 -16.55 19.89 1.04
N VAL A 306 -17.49 18.99 1.30
CA VAL A 306 -17.55 17.60 0.81
C VAL A 306 -18.73 17.36 -0.13
N THR A 307 -19.53 18.39 -0.41
CA THR A 307 -20.74 18.29 -1.24
C THR A 307 -20.44 18.38 -2.74
N VAL A 308 -19.25 18.88 -3.10
CA VAL A 308 -18.76 18.86 -4.48
C VAL A 308 -18.70 17.42 -5.00
N ASN A 309 -19.07 17.21 -6.26
CA ASN A 309 -18.87 15.91 -6.91
C ASN A 309 -17.38 15.75 -7.24
N PRO A 310 -16.65 14.80 -6.62
CA PRO A 310 -15.21 14.65 -6.85
C PRO A 310 -14.89 13.83 -8.11
N GLY A 311 -15.90 13.48 -8.91
CA GLY A 311 -15.77 12.77 -10.19
C GLY A 311 -16.59 11.48 -10.22
N ILE A 312 -16.51 10.75 -11.33
CA ILE A 312 -17.11 9.41 -11.50
C ILE A 312 -16.02 8.36 -11.77
N LEU A 313 -16.41 7.08 -11.85
CA LEU A 313 -15.57 6.03 -12.40
C LEU A 313 -16.04 5.76 -13.83
N THR A 314 -15.09 5.69 -14.76
CA THR A 314 -15.29 4.98 -16.02
C THR A 314 -15.48 3.48 -15.74
N GLU A 315 -16.04 2.74 -16.70
CA GLU A 315 -16.20 1.29 -16.54
C GLU A 315 -14.84 0.57 -16.38
N ALA A 316 -13.82 1.06 -17.09
CA ALA A 316 -12.45 0.57 -16.99
C ALA A 316 -11.89 0.70 -15.57
N GLU A 317 -12.06 1.88 -14.95
CA GLU A 317 -11.61 2.15 -13.59
C GLU A 317 -12.42 1.36 -12.56
N ARG A 318 -13.75 1.25 -12.78
CA ARG A 318 -14.62 0.41 -11.94
C ARG A 318 -14.13 -1.03 -11.91
N ILE A 319 -13.85 -1.63 -13.07
CA ILE A 319 -13.30 -2.99 -13.17
C ILE A 319 -11.93 -3.07 -12.48
N SER A 320 -11.07 -2.07 -12.70
CA SER A 320 -9.72 -2.04 -12.11
C SER A 320 -9.76 -2.02 -10.57
N LEU A 321 -10.71 -1.30 -9.97
CA LEU A 321 -10.90 -1.32 -8.52
C LEU A 321 -11.42 -2.66 -8.00
N LEU A 322 -12.32 -3.32 -8.74
CA LEU A 322 -12.87 -4.63 -8.36
C LEU A 322 -11.84 -5.77 -8.49
N LEU A 323 -10.76 -5.57 -9.26
CA LEU A 323 -9.63 -6.50 -9.24
C LEU A 323 -8.86 -6.50 -7.91
N ASN A 324 -9.19 -5.58 -6.99
CA ASN A 324 -8.70 -5.53 -5.62
C ASN A 324 -9.82 -5.80 -4.58
N PRO A 325 -10.30 -7.05 -4.46
CA PRO A 325 -11.40 -7.41 -3.54
C PRO A 325 -11.02 -7.29 -2.05
N ARG A 326 -9.74 -7.03 -1.73
CA ARG A 326 -9.31 -6.71 -0.37
C ARG A 326 -9.72 -5.31 0.06
N ILE A 327 -9.90 -4.37 -0.88
CA ILE A 327 -10.41 -3.02 -0.60
C ILE A 327 -11.93 -2.98 -0.79
N PHE A 328 -12.39 -3.61 -1.87
CA PHE A 328 -13.79 -3.58 -2.30
C PHE A 328 -14.32 -5.01 -2.46
N ALA A 329 -14.71 -5.64 -1.35
CA ALA A 329 -15.15 -7.04 -1.38
C ALA A 329 -16.44 -7.21 -2.19
N HIS A 330 -16.50 -8.28 -2.99
CA HIS A 330 -17.66 -8.61 -3.82
C HIS A 330 -17.67 -10.09 -4.19
N ALA A 331 -18.79 -10.57 -4.75
CA ALA A 331 -18.95 -11.95 -5.20
C ALA A 331 -18.58 -12.21 -6.69
N GLN A 332 -18.26 -11.16 -7.45
CA GLN A 332 -17.90 -11.28 -8.88
C GLN A 332 -16.61 -12.11 -9.09
N GLU A 333 -16.57 -12.88 -10.17
CA GLU A 333 -15.40 -13.69 -10.53
C GLU A 333 -14.25 -12.80 -11.05
N ILE A 334 -13.10 -12.85 -10.38
CA ILE A 334 -11.92 -12.04 -10.72
C ILE A 334 -11.44 -12.32 -12.16
N LYS A 335 -11.50 -13.56 -12.62
CA LYS A 335 -11.09 -13.93 -13.99
C LYS A 335 -11.91 -13.18 -15.05
N ALA A 336 -13.22 -13.08 -14.85
CA ALA A 336 -14.11 -12.38 -15.77
C ALA A 336 -13.85 -10.86 -15.79
N LEU A 337 -13.49 -10.29 -14.63
CA LEU A 337 -13.09 -8.88 -14.52
C LEU A 337 -11.74 -8.63 -15.22
N GLN A 338 -10.77 -9.53 -15.08
CA GLN A 338 -9.45 -9.40 -15.71
C GLN A 338 -9.53 -9.34 -17.24
N ASP A 339 -10.46 -10.10 -17.86
CA ASP A 339 -10.66 -10.10 -19.31
C ASP A 339 -11.24 -8.77 -19.83
N GLN A 340 -11.83 -7.95 -18.96
CA GLN A 340 -12.41 -6.63 -19.29
C GLN A 340 -11.52 -5.46 -18.85
N SER A 341 -10.43 -5.73 -18.14
CA SER A 341 -9.53 -4.71 -17.61
C SER A 341 -8.74 -3.98 -18.70
N HIS A 342 -8.30 -2.76 -18.40
CA HIS A 342 -7.40 -2.00 -19.27
C HIS A 342 -5.92 -2.20 -18.89
N ALA A 343 -5.04 -1.80 -19.80
CA ALA A 343 -3.58 -1.94 -19.67
C ALA A 343 -2.93 -0.97 -18.68
N CYS A 344 -3.68 0.02 -18.21
CA CYS A 344 -3.18 1.15 -17.45
C CYS A 344 -3.02 0.78 -15.99
N VAL A 345 -1.77 0.63 -15.56
CA VAL A 345 -1.41 0.22 -14.20
C VAL A 345 -0.33 1.12 -13.62
N LEU A 346 -0.45 1.45 -12.33
CA LEU A 346 0.60 2.15 -11.61
C LEU A 346 1.81 1.23 -11.39
N PRO A 347 3.05 1.74 -11.46
CA PRO A 347 4.22 0.97 -11.07
C PRO A 347 4.27 0.77 -9.55
N ALA A 348 4.96 -0.28 -9.12
CA ALA A 348 5.27 -0.51 -7.72
C ALA A 348 6.10 0.64 -7.11
N MET A 349 5.93 0.89 -5.80
CA MET A 349 6.88 1.72 -5.07
C MET A 349 8.28 1.10 -5.05
N HIS A 350 9.30 1.92 -4.81
CA HIS A 350 10.71 1.53 -4.85
C HIS A 350 11.03 0.31 -3.96
N THR A 351 12.05 -0.46 -4.33
CA THR A 351 12.53 -1.64 -3.59
C THR A 351 13.13 -1.31 -2.22
N TYR A 352 13.29 -0.02 -1.90
CA TYR A 352 13.69 0.45 -0.57
C TYR A 352 12.72 0.02 0.54
N LEU A 353 11.45 -0.20 0.19
CA LEU A 353 10.42 -0.73 1.09
C LEU A 353 10.45 -2.26 1.24
N GLY A 354 11.46 -2.91 0.65
CA GLY A 354 11.54 -4.35 0.48
C GLY A 354 11.40 -4.75 -0.99
N THR A 355 11.78 -5.99 -1.30
CA THR A 355 11.71 -6.57 -2.65
C THR A 355 10.31 -6.40 -3.27
N ILE A 356 10.18 -6.37 -4.60
CA ILE A 356 8.86 -6.47 -5.23
C ILE A 356 8.64 -7.97 -5.50
N PRO A 357 7.51 -8.56 -5.10
CA PRO A 357 7.36 -10.01 -5.20
C PRO A 357 7.18 -10.37 -6.68
N ASN A 358 7.68 -11.54 -7.10
CA ASN A 358 7.14 -12.18 -8.30
C ASN A 358 6.00 -13.09 -7.84
N VAL A 359 4.81 -12.87 -8.39
CA VAL A 359 3.62 -13.67 -8.05
C VAL A 359 3.28 -14.54 -9.24
N HIS A 360 3.44 -15.85 -9.06
CA HIS A 360 3.22 -16.84 -10.11
C HIS A 360 1.76 -17.25 -10.19
N GLY A 361 1.29 -17.59 -11.39
CA GLY A 361 0.01 -18.27 -11.59
C GLY A 361 -1.26 -17.43 -11.39
N LEU A 362 -1.17 -16.16 -11.02
CA LEU A 362 -2.32 -15.25 -10.90
C LEU A 362 -2.52 -14.31 -12.11
N GLY A 363 -1.49 -14.16 -12.93
CA GLY A 363 -1.56 -13.39 -14.17
C GLY A 363 -0.62 -13.96 -15.22
N TYR A 364 0.15 -13.12 -15.90
CA TYR A 364 1.02 -13.57 -16.98
C TYR A 364 2.41 -14.00 -16.48
N ASP A 365 2.72 -15.29 -16.63
CA ASP A 365 4.06 -15.83 -16.44
C ASP A 365 4.77 -15.98 -17.80
N LEU A 366 5.84 -15.22 -18.01
CA LEU A 366 6.77 -15.38 -19.12
C LEU A 366 8.04 -16.06 -18.62
N THR A 367 8.44 -17.13 -19.29
CA THR A 367 9.65 -17.88 -18.96
C THR A 367 10.57 -18.02 -20.16
N PHE A 368 11.87 -17.86 -19.96
CA PHE A 368 12.92 -18.16 -20.93
C PHE A 368 13.71 -19.36 -20.42
N ASN A 369 13.75 -20.45 -21.19
CA ASN A 369 14.38 -21.71 -20.78
C ASN A 369 13.93 -22.16 -19.38
N GLU A 370 12.62 -22.08 -19.12
CA GLU A 370 11.98 -22.46 -17.83
C GLU A 370 12.34 -21.58 -16.62
N GLN A 371 13.10 -20.49 -16.84
CA GLN A 371 13.34 -19.44 -15.86
C GLN A 371 12.33 -18.32 -16.05
N LEU A 372 11.67 -17.90 -14.97
CA LEU A 372 10.73 -16.77 -15.02
C LEU A 372 11.47 -15.47 -15.33
N VAL A 373 10.96 -14.72 -16.31
CA VAL A 373 11.48 -13.41 -16.70
C VAL A 373 10.42 -12.32 -16.66
N SER A 374 9.13 -12.66 -16.58
CA SER A 374 8.09 -11.68 -16.26
C SER A 374 8.26 -11.18 -14.84
N GLY A 375 8.31 -9.85 -14.67
CA GLY A 375 8.23 -9.20 -13.37
C GLY A 375 6.80 -9.11 -12.84
N PHE A 376 6.64 -8.58 -11.64
CA PHE A 376 5.36 -8.37 -10.95
C PHE A 376 4.26 -7.75 -11.81
N ASP A 377 4.59 -6.73 -12.62
CA ASP A 377 3.63 -6.01 -13.45
C ASP A 377 2.87 -6.94 -14.43
N ALA A 378 3.46 -8.08 -14.77
CA ALA A 378 2.85 -9.09 -15.61
C ALA A 378 1.62 -9.76 -14.97
N MET A 379 1.48 -9.71 -13.64
CA MET A 379 0.28 -10.17 -12.96
C MET A 379 -0.99 -9.42 -13.41
N PHE A 380 -0.82 -8.19 -13.89
CA PHE A 380 -1.94 -7.32 -14.30
C PHE A 380 -2.14 -7.26 -15.80
N TYR A 381 -1.41 -8.09 -16.56
CA TYR A 381 -1.68 -8.19 -17.97
C TYR A 381 -3.08 -8.75 -18.14
N THR A 382 -3.86 -8.18 -19.05
CA THR A 382 -5.01 -8.88 -19.60
C THR A 382 -4.53 -10.13 -20.33
N LYS A 383 -5.39 -11.14 -20.49
CA LYS A 383 -5.09 -12.30 -21.33
C LYS A 383 -4.69 -11.90 -22.74
N ALA A 384 -5.27 -10.83 -23.28
CA ALA A 384 -4.94 -10.27 -24.58
C ALA A 384 -3.52 -9.66 -24.63
N GLN A 385 -3.13 -8.88 -23.62
CA GLN A 385 -1.76 -8.36 -23.52
C GLN A 385 -0.74 -9.47 -23.36
N ALA A 386 -1.04 -10.45 -22.51
CA ALA A 386 -0.23 -11.63 -22.29
C ALA A 386 0.04 -12.39 -23.60
N LYS A 387 -1.01 -12.62 -24.41
CA LYS A 387 -0.89 -13.22 -25.75
C LYS A 387 -0.01 -12.39 -26.69
N ARG A 388 -0.27 -11.09 -26.82
CA ARG A 388 0.52 -10.21 -27.71
C ARG A 388 1.99 -10.16 -27.31
N HIS A 389 2.26 -9.99 -26.01
CA HIS A 389 3.62 -9.93 -25.50
C HIS A 389 4.34 -11.26 -25.67
N CYS A 390 3.68 -12.39 -25.37
CA CYS A 390 4.23 -13.72 -25.61
C CYS A 390 4.62 -13.94 -27.09
N ALA A 391 3.72 -13.59 -28.01
CA ALA A 391 3.98 -13.72 -29.45
C ALA A 391 5.22 -12.90 -29.87
N ALA A 392 5.32 -11.66 -29.40
CA ALA A 392 6.48 -10.80 -29.67
C ALA A 392 7.78 -11.39 -29.11
N MET A 393 7.77 -11.97 -27.91
CA MET A 393 8.95 -12.59 -27.30
C MET A 393 9.37 -13.86 -28.05
N ARG A 394 8.43 -14.71 -28.47
CA ARG A 394 8.71 -15.90 -29.30
C ARG A 394 9.35 -15.52 -30.64
N GLN A 395 8.88 -14.44 -31.26
CA GLN A 395 9.44 -13.94 -32.52
C GLN A 395 10.84 -13.34 -32.34
N ARG A 396 11.04 -12.56 -31.27
CA ARG A 396 12.30 -11.88 -30.98
C ARG A 396 13.42 -12.84 -30.59
N TYR A 397 13.09 -13.97 -29.95
CA TYR A 397 14.06 -14.92 -29.41
C TYR A 397 13.82 -16.36 -29.91
N PRO A 398 14.01 -16.65 -31.21
CA PRO A 398 13.69 -17.96 -31.79
C PRO A 398 14.54 -19.12 -31.27
N GLY A 399 15.72 -18.84 -30.71
CA GLY A 399 16.62 -19.84 -30.09
C GLY A 399 16.41 -20.08 -28.60
N ILE A 400 15.45 -19.39 -27.97
CA ILE A 400 15.13 -19.51 -26.55
C ILE A 400 13.79 -20.25 -26.41
N ARG A 401 13.70 -21.20 -25.47
CA ARG A 401 12.41 -21.83 -25.14
C ARG A 401 11.57 -20.82 -24.35
N VAL A 402 10.71 -20.11 -25.06
CA VAL A 402 9.77 -19.14 -24.46
C VAL A 402 8.49 -19.86 -24.04
N GLY A 403 8.25 -19.94 -22.72
CA GLY A 403 7.02 -20.48 -22.14
C GLY A 403 6.13 -19.36 -21.62
N CYS A 404 4.83 -19.45 -21.88
CA CYS A 404 3.85 -18.42 -21.56
C CYS A 404 2.63 -19.02 -20.88
N ARG A 405 2.31 -18.56 -19.66
CA ARG A 405 1.08 -18.95 -18.96
C ARG A 405 0.29 -17.73 -18.56
N PHE A 406 -1.03 -17.85 -18.54
CA PHE A 406 -1.94 -16.84 -18.01
C PHE A 406 -2.85 -17.48 -16.98
N ALA A 407 -2.81 -16.99 -15.74
CA ALA A 407 -3.52 -17.60 -14.62
C ALA A 407 -3.25 -19.12 -14.52
N GLY A 408 -1.99 -19.52 -14.71
CA GLY A 408 -1.54 -20.93 -14.70
C GLY A 408 -1.79 -21.72 -16.01
N GLU A 409 -2.71 -21.28 -16.87
CA GLU A 409 -3.04 -21.93 -18.15
C GLU A 409 -1.99 -21.60 -19.23
N VAL A 410 -1.58 -22.61 -20.01
CA VAL A 410 -0.63 -22.41 -21.12
C VAL A 410 -1.30 -21.60 -22.24
N LEU A 411 -0.72 -20.45 -22.61
CA LEU A 411 -1.26 -19.60 -23.68
C LEU A 411 -0.99 -20.16 -25.08
N TYR A 412 0.18 -20.76 -25.27
CA TYR A 412 0.60 -21.38 -26.51
C TYR A 412 1.22 -22.73 -26.18
N PRO A 413 0.56 -23.85 -26.51
CA PRO A 413 1.17 -25.17 -26.42
C PRO A 413 2.50 -25.21 -27.17
N GLN A 414 3.44 -26.04 -26.70
CA GLN A 414 4.76 -26.18 -27.32
C GLN A 414 4.68 -26.83 -28.69
#